data_AF-A0AB34YTR3-F1
#
_entry.id   AF-A0AB34YTR3-F1
#
_cell.length_a   1.000
_cell.length_b   1.000
_cell.length_c   1.000
_cell.angle_alpha   90.00
_cell.angle_beta   90.00
_cell.angle_gamma   90.00
#
_symmetry.space_group_name_H-M   'P 1'
#
loop_
_entity.id
_entity.type
_entity.pdbx_description
1 polymer ?
#
loop_
_entity_poly.entity_id
_entity_poly.type
_entity_poly.pdbx_seq_one_letter_code
_entity_poly.pdbx_strand_id
1 'polypeptide(L)' 'MTLVKAEGAWLLFLPSYSPDLNPIEMAFSKLKALLRKRAARSFDAISYALGDIISLFSVTECLNFFKAAGYEAE' A
#
# COMPACT_ATOMS: atom_id res chain seq x y z
N MET A 1 23.03 -0.25 4.53
CA MET A 1 22.47 -1.59 4.83
C MET A 1 22.42 -1.91 6.33
N THR A 2 23.19 -1.20 7.16
CA THR A 2 23.33 -1.48 8.59
C THR A 2 22.04 -1.22 9.39
N LEU A 3 21.30 -0.13 9.10
CA LEU A 3 20.07 0.21 9.83
C LEU A 3 18.95 -0.83 9.63
N VAL A 4 18.69 -1.26 8.39
CA VAL A 4 17.64 -2.26 8.09
C VAL A 4 17.93 -3.60 8.75
N LYS A 5 19.17 -4.07 8.64
CA LYS A 5 19.59 -5.35 9.23
C LYS A 5 19.65 -5.31 10.76
N ALA A 6 19.98 -4.17 11.35
CA ALA A 6 20.02 -4.00 12.80
C ALA A 6 18.64 -4.25 13.46
N GLU A 7 17.56 -3.90 12.75
CA GLU A 7 16.18 -4.15 13.19
C GLU A 7 15.68 -5.58 12.86
N GLY A 8 16.56 -6.47 12.38
CA GLY A 8 16.17 -7.84 11.97
C GLY A 8 15.35 -7.92 10.68
N ALA A 9 15.18 -6.80 9.97
CA ALA A 9 14.49 -6.77 8.69
C ALA A 9 15.40 -7.22 7.54
N TRP A 10 14.76 -7.72 6.48
CA TRP A 10 15.43 -8.13 5.25
C TRP A 10 14.85 -7.36 4.05
N LEU A 11 15.63 -7.26 2.99
CA LEU A 11 15.20 -6.61 1.76
C LEU A 11 14.66 -7.65 0.80
N LEU A 12 13.43 -7.45 0.35
CA LEU A 12 12.80 -8.22 -0.71
C LEU A 12 13.20 -7.62 -2.06
N PHE A 13 13.73 -8.45 -2.97
CA PHE A 13 14.10 -8.01 -4.31
C PHE A 13 12.85 -7.75 -5.15
N LEU A 14 12.78 -6.56 -5.75
CA LEU A 14 11.76 -6.18 -6.72
C LEU A 14 12.47 -5.81 -8.04
N PRO A 15 12.22 -6.52 -9.16
CA PRO A 15 12.82 -6.18 -10.43
C PRO A 15 12.41 -4.77 -10.90
N SER A 16 13.32 -4.08 -11.59
CA SER A 16 13.03 -2.75 -12.17
C SER A 16 11.80 -2.79 -13.07
N TYR A 17 11.00 -1.71 -13.05
CA TYR A 17 9.79 -1.55 -13.85
C TYR A 17 8.76 -2.68 -13.71
N SER A 18 8.72 -3.36 -12.57
CA SER A 18 7.77 -4.44 -12.28
C SER A 18 6.73 -4.01 -11.23
N PRO A 19 5.87 -3.02 -11.52
CA PRO A 19 4.83 -2.58 -10.59
C PRO A 19 3.84 -3.70 -10.24
N ASP A 20 3.63 -4.65 -11.16
CA ASP A 20 2.74 -5.79 -10.95
C ASP A 20 3.22 -6.72 -9.83
N LEU A 21 4.52 -6.70 -9.52
CA LEU A 21 5.13 -7.46 -8.42
C LEU A 21 5.21 -6.65 -7.12
N ASN A 22 4.63 -5.45 -7.07
CA ASN A 22 4.62 -4.61 -5.87
C ASN A 22 3.20 -4.54 -5.29
N PRO A 23 2.92 -5.18 -4.14
CA PRO A 23 1.57 -5.32 -3.61
C PRO A 23 0.93 -3.98 -3.23
N ILE A 24 1.74 -2.95 -2.99
CA ILE A 24 1.25 -1.61 -2.64
C ILE A 24 0.54 -0.91 -3.80
N GLU A 25 0.83 -1.29 -5.05
CA GLU A 25 0.30 -0.59 -6.24
C GLU A 25 -1.23 -0.72 -6.33
N MET A 26 -1.77 -1.92 -6.06
CA MET A 26 -3.22 -2.16 -6.03
C MET A 26 -3.89 -1.37 -4.91
N ALA A 27 -3.29 -1.37 -3.72
CA ALA A 27 -3.78 -0.60 -2.58
C ALA A 27 -3.79 0.91 -2.89
N PHE A 28 -2.72 1.43 -3.49
CA PHE A 28 -2.62 2.84 -3.88
C PHE A 28 -3.59 3.21 -5.00
N SER A 29 -3.90 2.30 -5.93
CA SER A 29 -4.93 2.51 -6.94
C SER A 29 -6.30 2.76 -6.30
N LYS A 30 -6.71 1.88 -5.36
CA LYS A 30 -7.96 2.05 -4.59
C LYS A 30 -7.94 3.33 -3.74
N LEU A 31 -6.85 3.58 -3.00
CA LEU A 31 -6.67 4.77 -2.17
C LEU A 31 -6.86 6.06 -2.99
N LYS A 32 -6.18 6.16 -4.14
CA LYS A 32 -6.29 7.31 -5.05
C LYS A 32 -7.71 7.47 -5.59
N ALA A 33 -8.38 6.38 -5.95
CA ALA A 33 -9.76 6.42 -6.43
C ALA A 33 -10.71 6.99 -5.37
N LEU A 34 -10.59 6.55 -4.12
CA LEU A 34 -11.40 7.04 -3.01
C LEU A 34 -11.08 8.49 -2.65
N LEU A 35 -9.80 8.86 -2.64
CA LEU A 35 -9.39 10.24 -2.34
C LEU A 35 -9.89 11.22 -3.41
N ARG A 36 -9.83 10.84 -4.69
CA ARG A 36 -10.40 11.65 -5.79
C ARG A 36 -11.91 11.85 -5.63
N LYS A 37 -12.64 10.84 -5.16
CA LYS A 37 -14.08 10.95 -4.86
C LYS A 37 -14.38 11.92 -3.71
N ARG A 38 -13.48 12.04 -2.72
CA ARG A 38 -13.63 12.99 -1.61
C ARG A 38 -13.45 14.46 -2.01
N ALA A 39 -12.77 14.72 -3.13
CA ALA A 39 -12.55 16.07 -3.67
C ALA A 39 -11.97 17.11 -2.68
N ALA A 40 -11.21 16.68 -1.68
CA ALA A 40 -10.55 17.55 -0.71
C ALA A 40 -9.52 18.49 -1.38
N ARG A 41 -9.44 19.75 -0.91
CA ARG A 41 -8.62 20.82 -1.52
C ARG A 41 -7.59 21.47 -0.58
N SER A 42 -7.52 21.03 0.68
CA SER A 42 -6.48 21.45 1.62
C SER A 42 -5.67 20.24 2.09
N PHE A 43 -4.45 20.51 2.55
CA PHE A 43 -3.59 19.47 3.12
C PHE A 43 -4.27 18.74 4.27
N ASP A 44 -4.84 19.48 5.22
CA ASP A 44 -5.52 18.90 6.39
C ASP A 44 -6.70 18.03 5.97
N ALA A 45 -7.55 18.53 5.05
CA ALA A 45 -8.68 17.76 4.55
C ALA A 45 -8.25 16.48 3.83
N ILE A 46 -7.13 16.50 3.10
CA ILE A 46 -6.55 15.30 2.48
C ILE A 46 -6.05 14.35 3.56
N SER A 47 -5.33 14.82 4.57
CA SER A 47 -4.82 14.01 5.68
C SER A 47 -5.94 13.32 6.47
N TYR A 48 -7.00 14.06 6.81
CA TYR A 48 -8.18 13.46 7.46
C TYR A 48 -8.87 12.44 6.55
N ALA A 49 -9.08 12.77 5.28
CA ALA A 49 -9.67 11.85 4.32
C ALA A 49 -8.84 10.57 4.14
N LEU A 50 -7.51 10.67 4.18
CA LEU A 50 -6.62 9.50 4.14
C LEU A 50 -6.83 8.61 5.36
N GLY A 51 -6.92 9.18 6.57
CA GLY A 51 -7.22 8.42 7.78
C GLY A 51 -8.52 7.62 7.67
N ASP A 52 -9.61 8.27 7.23
CA ASP A 52 -10.89 7.63 7.01
C ASP A 52 -10.79 6.52 5.94
N ILE A 53 -10.12 6.80 4.82
CA ILE A 53 -10.03 5.85 3.71
C ILE A 53 -9.22 4.61 4.11
N ILE A 54 -8.12 4.78 4.85
CA ILE A 54 -7.29 3.65 5.30
C ILE A 54 -8.10 2.69 6.17
N SER A 55 -9.04 3.19 6.97
CA SER A 55 -9.94 2.36 7.78
C SER A 55 -10.89 1.46 6.95
N LEU A 56 -11.03 1.71 5.64
CA LEU A 56 -11.87 0.93 4.72
C LEU A 56 -11.15 -0.30 4.14
N PHE A 57 -9.86 -0.48 4.43
CA PHE A 57 -9.09 -1.65 4.00
C PHE A 57 -9.20 -2.75 5.04
N SER A 58 -9.74 -3.90 4.63
CA SER A 58 -9.79 -5.08 5.51
C SER A 58 -8.48 -5.86 5.44
N VAL A 59 -8.18 -6.63 6.49
CA VAL A 59 -7.02 -7.54 6.52
C VAL A 59 -7.07 -8.51 5.34
N THR A 60 -8.23 -9.10 5.05
CA THR A 60 -8.43 -10.02 3.93
C THR A 60 -8.15 -9.35 2.58
N GLU A 61 -8.59 -8.11 2.39
CA GLU A 61 -8.30 -7.37 1.16
C GLU A 61 -6.80 -7.09 1.01
N CYS A 62 -6.12 -6.68 2.09
CA CYS A 62 -4.68 -6.49 2.08
C CYS A 62 -3.93 -7.78 1.71
N LEU A 63 -4.29 -8.92 2.30
CA LEU A 63 -3.71 -10.22 1.96
C LEU A 63 -3.92 -10.58 0.48
N ASN A 64 -5.07 -10.23 -0.08
CA ASN A 64 -5.34 -10.45 -1.51
C ASN A 64 -4.41 -9.61 -2.41
N PHE A 65 -3.97 -8.42 -1.99
CA PHE A 65 -2.97 -7.65 -2.76
C PHE A 65 -1.60 -8.31 -2.78
N PHE A 66 -1.16 -8.88 -1.64
CA PHE A 66 0.06 -9.69 -1.58
C PHE A 66 -0.03 -10.90 -2.50
N LYS A 67 -1.13 -11.66 -2.41
CA LYS A 67 -1.37 -12.82 -3.28
C LYS A 67 -1.37 -12.44 -4.76
N ALA A 68 -2.03 -11.33 -5.12
CA ALA A 68 -2.09 -10.86 -6.51
C ALA A 68 -0.72 -10.45 -7.06
N ALA A 69 0.18 -9.94 -6.21
CA ALA A 69 1.55 -9.59 -6.58
C ALA A 69 2.53 -10.79 -6.51
N GLY A 70 2.03 -12.01 -6.30
CA GLY A 70 2.83 -13.24 -6.28
C GLY A 70 3.46 -13.58 -4.92
N TYR A 71 3.06 -12.88 -3.85
CA TYR A 71 3.47 -13.21 -2.49
C TYR A 71 2.42 -14.12 -1.87
N GLU A 72 2.66 -15.43 -1.93
CA GLU A 72 1.92 -16.39 -1.12
C GLU A 72 2.42 -16.27 0.32
N ALA A 73 1.58 -15.72 1.19
CA ALA A 73 1.70 -15.97 2.62
C ALA A 73 1.06 -17.33 2.88
N GLU A 74 1.87 -18.33 3.26
CA GLU A 74 1.37 -19.50 3.99
C GLU A 74 0.76 -19.08 5.34
#